data_AF-A0A0Q7MDQ2-F1
#
_entry.id   AF-A0A0Q7MDQ2-F1
#
_cell.length_a   1.000
_cell.length_b   1.000
_cell.length_c   1.000
_cell.angle_alpha   90.00
_cell.angle_beta   90.00
_cell.angle_gamma   90.00
#
_symmetry.space_group_name_H-M   'P 1'
#
loop_
_entity.id
_entity.type
_entity.pdbx_description
1 polymer ?
#
loop_
_entity_poly.entity_id
_entity_poly.type
_entity_poly.pdbx_seq_one_letter_code
_entity_poly.pdbx_strand_id
1 'polypeptide(L)'
;MSTVWAEHDPETESLSPFSSYSGPTSEHDELPLAHESEEQTAVRRAMAAGTRDVETLTEVALRSHADGFDAPTSQEWESVQESVVAPMLSGEAPSRPGGALWVPGAERVANPRSGGGQYVDSPWRFVFHTIEGEPSVHGFRALAARHTNPPHLWAMPSANLLLQTVPLNRSAYALARPGALHTNRMHAVQVELWGFAASMHRVTPDVLHWLADRLLAPVARLVPLDLSVVAPTGSRQCYGAESSCRMTAREWAAFHGVCGHQHVPGNRHWDPGGLDTSAIAARARATITVGGPTRREDEAQSAHDGPGFAAEQDESDEATLLTEDEGCGCGGHESVEAWTEQFAPPAPPLSSLPLTKAPPPAPPSPALTQPFTVSRPCCMLSSGSLRGVTSFGNFRAGQPGIVYTGRAGFVDLGHLWQVVEVTAFAYQTIHAANGASGTTVPTSEGSAKLTSAASQGEWIDLARSIADDDALSHEIDTYAGMTPGAHNSSFSPEDLISNYLGTVVAARALAVGGPFEAEAEKQLKALLVSLDGQSDAETRKAFALISSRWVDTSLTGGILRPAYLRRRNFARVPWKTGHPSDAATPAFVTAPITLTATYDFTHRNGFTRAQFPARIAAIRTQAKAAYGASYDQP
;
A
#
# COMPACT_ATOMS: atom_id res chain seq x y z
N MET A 1 29.17 64.85 31.50
CA MET A 1 29.38 65.03 30.05
C MET A 1 28.23 64.31 29.36
N SER A 2 27.06 64.96 29.29
CA SER A 2 26.62 65.85 28.19
C SER A 2 26.06 65.04 27.02
N THR A 3 24.87 65.25 26.47
CA THR A 3 23.69 66.12 26.76
C THR A 3 22.60 65.60 25.80
N VAL A 4 21.36 65.28 26.23
CA VAL A 4 20.07 66.04 26.08
C VAL A 4 19.69 66.32 24.60
N TRP A 5 18.49 66.02 24.05
CA TRP A 5 17.13 66.61 24.21
C TRP A 5 16.11 65.72 23.43
N ALA A 6 14.95 65.28 23.96
CA ALA A 6 13.65 65.98 24.16
C ALA A 6 12.96 66.38 22.83
N GLU A 7 11.64 66.35 22.58
CA GLU A 7 10.37 66.14 23.31
C GLU A 7 9.25 66.24 22.24
N HIS A 8 8.09 65.58 22.40
CA HIS A 8 6.72 66.17 22.29
C HIS A 8 5.62 65.08 22.26
N ASP A 9 4.86 65.02 23.35
CA ASP A 9 3.45 64.61 23.45
C ASP A 9 2.58 65.89 23.17
N PRO A 10 1.23 65.90 22.98
CA PRO A 10 0.27 65.34 23.97
C PRO A 10 -1.15 64.91 23.49
N GLU A 11 -1.87 64.24 24.43
CA GLU A 11 -3.33 64.34 24.73
C GLU A 11 -4.37 63.74 23.74
N THR A 12 -5.48 63.08 24.12
CA THR A 12 -6.29 63.07 25.36
C THR A 12 -7.26 61.85 25.42
N GLU A 13 -7.47 61.35 26.65
CA GLU A 13 -8.74 60.95 27.32
C GLU A 13 -9.92 60.38 26.49
N SER A 14 -10.32 59.12 26.70
CA SER A 14 -11.19 58.58 27.77
C SER A 14 -12.62 58.31 27.29
N LEU A 15 -13.16 57.15 27.69
CA LEU A 15 -14.54 56.84 28.09
C LEU A 15 -14.95 55.43 27.64
N SER A 16 -14.86 54.49 28.56
CA SER A 16 -15.84 53.40 28.64
C SER A 16 -17.11 53.95 29.31
N PRO A 17 -18.29 53.44 28.92
CA PRO A 17 -19.08 52.76 29.94
C PRO A 17 -19.70 51.45 29.45
N PHE A 18 -19.82 50.54 30.41
CA PHE A 18 -20.60 49.29 30.38
C PHE A 18 -22.00 49.44 29.79
N SER A 19 -22.44 48.48 28.95
CA SER A 19 -23.63 47.65 29.25
C SER A 19 -23.77 46.49 28.26
N SER A 20 -23.57 45.28 28.78
CA SER A 20 -24.34 44.05 28.51
C SER A 20 -25.01 43.85 27.14
N TYR A 21 -24.45 42.93 26.35
CA TYR A 21 -25.25 41.91 25.67
C TYR A 21 -24.46 40.60 25.62
N SER A 22 -24.66 39.77 26.63
CA SER A 22 -24.26 38.37 26.65
C SER A 22 -25.26 37.59 25.80
N GLY A 23 -25.02 37.53 24.49
CA GLY A 23 -25.66 36.54 23.62
C GLY A 23 -24.84 35.24 23.67
N PRO A 24 -25.48 34.05 23.64
CA PRO A 24 -24.75 32.80 23.66
C PRO A 24 -23.92 32.73 22.37
N THR A 25 -22.59 32.68 22.49
CA THR A 25 -21.73 32.18 21.42
C THR A 25 -22.09 30.70 21.28
N SER A 26 -23.06 30.42 20.42
CA SER A 26 -23.48 29.07 20.12
C SER A 26 -22.26 28.32 19.58
N GLU A 27 -21.89 27.23 20.23
CA GLU A 27 -20.90 26.23 19.81
C GLU A 27 -21.28 25.53 18.47
N HIS A 28 -22.13 26.15 17.65
CA HIS A 28 -22.59 25.66 16.36
C HIS A 28 -21.77 26.18 15.17
N ASP A 29 -20.88 27.17 15.35
CA ASP A 29 -20.06 27.72 14.26
C ASP A 29 -18.73 26.99 14.02
N GLU A 30 -18.37 26.03 14.88
CA GLU A 30 -17.11 25.27 14.74
C GLU A 30 -17.19 24.09 13.77
N LEU A 31 -18.38 23.70 13.31
CA LEU A 31 -18.53 22.58 12.38
C LEU A 31 -18.39 23.06 10.91
N PRO A 32 -17.76 22.27 10.03
CA PRO A 32 -17.90 22.47 8.58
C PRO A 32 -19.38 22.48 8.22
N LEU A 33 -19.82 23.40 7.36
CA LEU A 33 -21.16 23.26 6.77
C LEU A 33 -21.18 21.94 5.98
N ALA A 34 -22.35 21.29 5.86
CA ALA A 34 -22.49 19.94 5.31
C ALA A 34 -21.96 19.73 3.87
N HIS A 35 -21.48 20.80 3.21
CA HIS A 35 -20.97 20.84 1.84
C HIS A 35 -19.67 21.67 1.71
N GLU A 36 -19.05 22.09 2.81
CA GLU A 36 -17.77 22.82 2.80
C GLU A 36 -16.58 21.85 2.80
N SER A 37 -15.58 22.15 1.97
CA SER A 37 -14.30 21.47 2.03
C SER A 37 -13.48 21.91 3.26
N GLU A 38 -12.44 21.16 3.62
CA GLU A 38 -11.57 21.51 4.75
C GLU A 38 -10.86 22.85 4.53
N GLU A 39 -10.52 23.16 3.28
CA GLU A 39 -9.92 24.43 2.85
C GLU A 39 -10.91 25.58 2.98
N GLN A 40 -12.16 25.38 2.57
CA GLN A 40 -13.22 26.37 2.73
C GLN A 40 -13.48 26.63 4.21
N THR A 41 -13.49 25.58 5.03
CA THR A 41 -13.66 25.70 6.48
C THR A 41 -12.50 26.50 7.11
N ALA A 42 -11.26 26.23 6.71
CA ALA A 42 -10.08 26.93 7.21
C ALA A 42 -10.07 28.42 6.80
N VAL A 43 -10.39 28.72 5.54
CA VAL A 43 -10.51 30.10 5.03
C VAL A 43 -11.64 30.84 5.72
N ARG A 44 -12.81 30.22 5.92
CA ARG A 44 -13.95 30.81 6.64
C ARG A 44 -13.56 31.20 8.06
N ARG A 45 -12.84 30.33 8.77
CA ARG A 45 -12.36 30.59 10.14
C ARG A 45 -11.34 31.74 10.17
N ALA A 46 -10.39 31.76 9.24
CA ALA A 46 -9.42 32.86 9.15
C ALA A 46 -10.11 34.19 8.81
N MET A 47 -11.14 34.17 7.97
CA MET A 47 -11.97 35.35 7.69
C MET A 47 -12.81 35.78 8.91
N ALA A 48 -13.38 34.85 9.67
CA ALA A 48 -14.07 35.18 10.92
C ALA A 48 -13.12 35.81 11.95
N ALA A 49 -11.84 35.41 11.95
CA ALA A 49 -10.78 35.99 12.78
C ALA A 49 -10.23 37.35 12.27
N GLY A 50 -10.77 37.87 11.16
CA GLY A 50 -10.43 39.20 10.63
C GLY A 50 -9.42 39.22 9.48
N THR A 51 -8.88 38.08 9.05
CA THR A 51 -7.97 38.03 7.90
C THR A 51 -8.73 38.29 6.59
N ARG A 52 -8.23 39.23 5.79
CA ARG A 52 -8.78 39.58 4.46
C ARG A 52 -7.74 39.54 3.35
N ASP A 53 -6.47 39.33 3.69
CA ASP A 53 -5.38 39.24 2.75
C ASP A 53 -5.44 37.93 1.95
N VAL A 54 -5.40 38.04 0.62
CA VAL A 54 -5.60 36.93 -0.31
C VAL A 54 -4.45 35.92 -0.20
N GLU A 55 -3.22 36.40 -0.05
CA GLU A 55 -2.03 35.56 0.01
C GLU A 55 -2.06 34.71 1.29
N THR A 56 -2.34 35.35 2.43
CA THR A 56 -2.48 34.70 3.74
C THR A 56 -3.63 33.69 3.77
N LEU A 57 -4.78 34.02 3.17
CA LEU A 57 -5.92 33.08 3.11
C LEU A 57 -5.64 31.89 2.17
N THR A 58 -4.87 32.10 1.10
CA THR A 58 -4.44 31.03 0.19
C THR A 58 -3.48 30.09 0.89
N GLU A 59 -2.56 30.60 1.71
CA GLU A 59 -1.73 29.77 2.58
C GLU A 59 -2.55 28.97 3.58
N VAL A 60 -3.55 29.58 4.21
CA VAL A 60 -4.43 28.88 5.17
C VAL A 60 -5.15 27.72 4.48
N ALA A 61 -5.73 27.96 3.30
CA ALA A 61 -6.40 26.94 2.49
C ALA A 61 -5.46 25.79 2.09
N LEU A 62 -4.26 26.11 1.62
CA LEU A 62 -3.27 25.11 1.19
C LEU A 62 -2.76 24.26 2.35
N ARG A 63 -2.59 24.86 3.54
CA ARG A 63 -2.16 24.14 4.74
C ARG A 63 -3.23 23.20 5.28
N SER A 64 -4.52 23.50 5.08
CA SER A 64 -5.62 22.59 5.41
C SER A 64 -5.78 21.41 4.43
N HIS A 65 -5.28 21.52 3.19
CA HIS A 65 -5.32 20.45 2.18
C HIS A 65 -4.11 19.48 2.31
N ALA A 66 -3.01 19.89 2.94
CA ALA A 66 -1.73 19.22 2.82
C ALA A 66 -1.46 18.16 3.92
N ASP A 67 -1.75 16.89 3.63
CA ASP A 67 -1.20 15.71 4.34
C ASP A 67 0.28 15.41 3.91
N GLY A 68 1.06 16.45 3.62
CA GLY A 68 2.40 16.28 3.04
C GLY A 68 3.13 17.56 2.67
N PHE A 69 4.45 17.46 2.70
CA PHE A 69 5.42 18.55 2.71
C PHE A 69 6.04 18.85 1.32
N ASP A 70 5.26 19.42 0.41
CA ASP A 70 5.81 20.15 -0.73
C ASP A 70 5.40 21.63 -0.64
N ALA A 71 6.29 22.53 -1.06
CA ALA A 71 5.87 23.90 -1.30
C ALA A 71 4.87 23.86 -2.47
N PRO A 72 3.67 24.44 -2.32
CA PRO A 72 2.66 24.41 -3.37
C PRO A 72 3.25 24.98 -4.66
N THR A 73 3.06 24.26 -5.76
CA THR A 73 3.45 24.76 -7.09
C THR A 73 2.70 26.06 -7.37
N SER A 74 3.24 26.93 -8.22
CA SER A 74 2.53 28.16 -8.64
C SER A 74 1.13 27.86 -9.21
N GLN A 75 0.96 26.68 -9.82
CA GLN A 75 -0.31 26.23 -10.37
C GLN A 75 -1.30 25.76 -9.30
N GLU A 76 -0.85 25.13 -8.21
CA GLU A 76 -1.70 24.80 -7.06
C GLU A 76 -2.08 26.05 -6.26
N TRP A 77 -1.15 26.99 -6.14
CA TRP A 77 -1.38 28.28 -5.52
C TRP A 77 -2.48 29.07 -6.24
N GLU A 78 -2.33 29.27 -7.56
CA GLU A 78 -3.34 29.92 -8.39
C GLU A 78 -4.68 29.16 -8.33
N SER A 79 -4.65 27.83 -8.38
CA SER A 79 -5.87 27.01 -8.30
C SER A 79 -6.62 27.22 -6.98
N VAL A 80 -5.95 27.21 -5.83
CA VAL A 80 -6.62 27.40 -4.52
C VAL A 80 -7.07 28.85 -4.33
N GLN A 81 -6.26 29.81 -4.78
CA GLN A 81 -6.63 31.21 -4.76
C GLN A 81 -7.91 31.47 -5.57
N GLU A 82 -8.03 30.90 -6.77
CA GLU A 82 -9.20 31.09 -7.65
C GLU A 82 -10.42 30.25 -7.27
N SER A 83 -10.22 29.01 -6.81
CA SER A 83 -11.35 28.08 -6.56
C SER A 83 -11.87 28.09 -5.13
N VAL A 84 -11.09 28.61 -4.17
CA VAL A 84 -11.44 28.63 -2.74
C VAL A 84 -11.44 30.05 -2.17
N VAL A 85 -10.32 30.78 -2.27
CA VAL A 85 -10.16 32.05 -1.54
C VAL A 85 -10.93 33.21 -2.17
N ALA A 86 -10.81 33.41 -3.48
CA ALA A 86 -11.48 34.51 -4.18
C ALA A 86 -13.02 34.46 -4.08
N PRO A 87 -13.68 33.29 -4.24
CA PRO A 87 -15.14 33.18 -4.05
C PRO A 87 -15.60 33.46 -2.62
N MET A 88 -14.79 33.12 -1.61
CA MET A 88 -15.15 33.35 -0.21
C MET A 88 -15.02 34.82 0.19
N LEU A 89 -14.02 35.54 -0.35
CA LEU A 89 -13.84 36.97 -0.12
C LEU A 89 -14.89 37.85 -0.80
N SER A 90 -15.45 37.41 -1.94
CA SER A 90 -16.50 38.16 -2.65
C SER A 90 -17.90 38.02 -2.02
N GLY A 91 -18.09 37.11 -1.05
CA GLY A 91 -19.37 36.88 -0.40
C GLY A 91 -20.44 36.26 -1.31
N GLU A 92 -20.04 35.74 -2.47
CA GLU A 92 -20.93 35.00 -3.36
C GLU A 92 -21.04 33.55 -2.87
N ALA A 93 -22.26 33.06 -2.64
CA ALA A 93 -22.49 31.63 -2.42
C ALA A 93 -21.86 30.86 -3.59
N PRO A 94 -21.16 29.73 -3.34
CA PRO A 94 -20.38 29.04 -4.38
C PRO A 94 -21.31 28.70 -5.55
N SER A 95 -21.17 29.45 -6.63
CA SER A 95 -21.76 29.10 -7.90
C SER A 95 -21.10 27.80 -8.35
N ARG A 96 -21.89 26.85 -8.90
CA ARG A 96 -21.38 25.58 -9.45
C ARG A 96 -20.10 25.86 -10.25
N PRO A 97 -18.94 25.30 -9.87
CA PRO A 97 -17.68 25.74 -10.42
C PRO A 97 -17.60 25.38 -11.89
N GLY A 98 -17.30 26.38 -12.72
CA GLY A 98 -16.93 26.22 -14.13
C GLY A 98 -15.55 25.56 -14.34
N GLY A 99 -14.89 25.10 -13.27
CA GLY A 99 -13.62 24.36 -13.32
C GLY A 99 -13.81 22.85 -13.43
N ALA A 100 -12.85 22.16 -14.04
CA ALA A 100 -12.86 20.70 -14.19
C ALA A 100 -12.75 19.98 -12.83
N LEU A 101 -13.62 19.01 -12.53
CA LEU A 101 -13.61 18.26 -11.26
C LEU A 101 -12.62 17.09 -11.30
N TRP A 102 -11.50 17.21 -10.60
CA TRP A 102 -10.46 16.17 -10.48
C TRP A 102 -10.46 15.53 -9.09
N VAL A 103 -10.33 14.21 -9.04
CA VAL A 103 -10.32 13.43 -7.81
C VAL A 103 -8.97 13.60 -7.10
N PRO A 104 -8.95 14.01 -5.81
CA PRO A 104 -7.72 14.13 -5.05
C PRO A 104 -6.91 12.84 -5.02
N GLY A 105 -5.61 12.95 -5.29
CA GLY A 105 -4.69 11.81 -5.32
C GLY A 105 -4.77 10.91 -6.55
N ALA A 106 -5.58 11.27 -7.56
CA ALA A 106 -5.55 10.66 -8.88
C ALA A 106 -4.56 11.38 -9.81
N GLU A 107 -3.70 10.64 -10.50
CA GLU A 107 -2.81 11.21 -11.50
C GLU A 107 -3.57 11.52 -12.80
N ARG A 108 -3.42 12.74 -13.30
CA ARG A 108 -4.06 13.15 -14.54
C ARG A 108 -3.33 12.56 -15.74
N VAL A 109 -4.06 11.83 -16.57
CA VAL A 109 -3.53 11.23 -17.79
C VAL A 109 -4.20 11.89 -18.99
N ALA A 110 -3.40 12.52 -19.84
CA ALA A 110 -3.89 13.09 -21.08
C ALA A 110 -4.36 11.98 -22.03
N ASN A 111 -5.58 12.14 -22.54
CA ASN A 111 -6.16 11.30 -23.57
C ASN A 111 -6.83 12.21 -24.62
N PRO A 112 -6.85 11.85 -25.93
CA PRO A 112 -7.52 12.66 -26.96
C PRO A 112 -8.99 13.01 -26.65
N ARG A 113 -9.65 12.28 -25.74
CA ARG A 113 -11.03 12.51 -25.30
C ARG A 113 -11.15 13.03 -23.86
N SER A 114 -10.08 13.55 -23.26
CA SER A 114 -10.09 14.10 -21.90
C SER A 114 -11.08 15.25 -21.69
N GLY A 115 -11.51 15.93 -22.75
CA GLY A 115 -12.53 16.98 -22.67
C GLY A 115 -13.93 16.48 -22.28
N GLY A 116 -14.20 15.18 -22.42
CA GLY A 116 -15.47 14.55 -22.07
C GLY A 116 -16.70 15.10 -22.82
N GLY A 117 -17.83 14.43 -22.65
CA GLY A 117 -19.13 14.88 -23.13
C GLY A 117 -19.85 15.79 -22.12
N GLN A 118 -21.02 16.30 -22.51
CA GLN A 118 -21.92 17.02 -21.61
C GLN A 118 -22.87 16.04 -20.93
N TYR A 119 -23.15 16.23 -19.64
CA TYR A 119 -24.22 15.50 -18.98
C TYR A 119 -25.62 15.92 -19.48
N VAL A 120 -26.59 15.06 -19.21
CA VAL A 120 -28.02 15.38 -19.18
C VAL A 120 -28.46 15.32 -17.73
N ASP A 121 -29.42 16.17 -17.35
CA ASP A 121 -29.85 16.25 -15.96
C ASP A 121 -30.45 14.91 -15.48
N SER A 122 -29.92 14.41 -14.36
CA SER A 122 -30.20 13.08 -13.83
C SER A 122 -29.53 12.90 -12.46
N PRO A 123 -29.93 11.92 -11.62
CA PRO A 123 -29.20 11.67 -10.37
C PRO A 123 -27.74 11.21 -10.58
N TRP A 124 -26.83 11.38 -9.63
CA TRP A 124 -25.46 10.87 -9.81
C TRP A 124 -25.37 9.38 -9.53
N ARG A 125 -24.51 8.67 -10.26
CA ARG A 125 -24.28 7.24 -10.05
C ARG A 125 -22.82 6.89 -10.32
N PHE A 126 -22.37 5.82 -9.68
CA PHE A 126 -21.02 5.30 -9.83
C PHE A 126 -21.04 3.90 -10.42
N VAL A 127 -20.29 3.69 -11.49
CA VAL A 127 -20.25 2.45 -12.26
C VAL A 127 -18.87 1.83 -12.21
N PHE A 128 -18.77 0.67 -11.55
CA PHE A 128 -17.58 -0.17 -11.59
C PHE A 128 -17.54 -0.98 -12.88
N HIS A 129 -16.39 -0.91 -13.55
CA HIS A 129 -15.99 -1.80 -14.62
C HIS A 129 -14.77 -2.60 -14.18
N THR A 130 -14.49 -3.69 -14.88
CA THR A 130 -13.17 -4.33 -14.82
C THR A 130 -12.53 -4.33 -16.19
N ILE A 131 -11.23 -4.03 -16.23
CA ILE A 131 -10.42 -4.13 -17.43
C ILE A 131 -9.38 -5.24 -17.29
N GLU A 132 -9.40 -6.12 -18.27
CA GLU A 132 -8.55 -7.31 -18.33
C GLU A 132 -7.41 -7.07 -19.32
N GLY A 133 -6.16 -7.27 -18.88
CA GLY A 133 -5.00 -7.04 -19.73
C GLY A 133 -3.68 -6.81 -18.97
N GLU A 134 -2.69 -6.34 -19.73
CA GLU A 134 -1.28 -6.13 -19.34
C GLU A 134 -1.09 -5.67 -17.88
N PRO A 135 -0.40 -6.45 -17.03
CA PRO A 135 -0.34 -6.23 -15.59
C PRO A 135 0.61 -5.11 -15.16
N SER A 136 1.40 -4.54 -16.07
CA SER A 136 2.40 -3.53 -15.71
C SER A 136 1.78 -2.15 -15.49
N VAL A 137 2.30 -1.41 -14.51
CA VAL A 137 1.96 0.00 -14.27
C VAL A 137 2.13 0.85 -15.52
N HIS A 138 3.24 0.65 -16.25
CA HIS A 138 3.49 1.34 -17.50
C HIS A 138 2.44 1.00 -18.57
N GLY A 139 2.11 -0.28 -18.72
CA GLY A 139 1.06 -0.74 -19.62
C GLY A 139 -0.30 -0.13 -19.29
N PHE A 140 -0.66 -0.06 -18.01
CA PHE A 140 -1.91 0.52 -17.54
C PHE A 140 -2.02 2.02 -17.78
N ARG A 141 -0.94 2.78 -17.52
CA ARG A 141 -0.85 4.22 -17.85
C ARG A 141 -0.98 4.46 -19.35
N ALA A 142 -0.27 3.67 -20.13
CA ALA A 142 -0.29 3.77 -21.58
C ALA A 142 -1.67 3.38 -22.14
N LEU A 143 -2.38 2.43 -21.51
CA LEU A 143 -3.76 2.08 -21.83
C LEU A 143 -4.68 3.26 -21.56
N ALA A 144 -4.59 3.89 -20.39
CA ALA A 144 -5.39 5.08 -20.05
C ALA A 144 -5.19 6.23 -21.04
N ALA A 145 -3.94 6.50 -21.44
CA ALA A 145 -3.60 7.57 -22.37
C ALA A 145 -4.15 7.36 -23.79
N ARG A 146 -4.30 6.09 -24.23
CA ARG A 146 -4.68 5.76 -25.62
C ARG A 146 -6.07 5.14 -25.78
N HIS A 147 -6.78 4.86 -24.68
CA HIS A 147 -8.06 4.17 -24.76
C HIS A 147 -9.06 4.96 -25.60
N THR A 148 -9.68 4.30 -26.57
CA THR A 148 -10.61 4.96 -27.51
C THR A 148 -11.85 5.50 -26.79
N ASN A 149 -12.33 4.79 -25.77
CA ASN A 149 -13.52 5.14 -25.01
C ASN A 149 -13.14 5.23 -23.52
N PRO A 150 -12.43 6.28 -23.09
CA PRO A 150 -11.90 6.33 -21.73
C PRO A 150 -13.04 6.48 -20.70
N PRO A 151 -12.94 5.84 -19.53
CA PRO A 151 -13.74 6.13 -18.34
C PRO A 151 -13.30 7.47 -17.72
N HIS A 152 -13.85 7.81 -16.55
CA HIS A 152 -13.32 8.91 -15.75
C HIS A 152 -12.01 8.48 -15.08
N LEU A 153 -12.05 7.34 -14.42
CA LEU A 153 -11.01 6.87 -13.51
C LEU A 153 -10.48 5.50 -13.92
N TRP A 154 -9.22 5.24 -13.60
CA TRP A 154 -8.56 3.96 -13.77
C TRP A 154 -7.92 3.55 -12.46
N ALA A 155 -8.31 2.41 -11.92
CA ALA A 155 -7.89 1.92 -10.62
C ALA A 155 -7.04 0.66 -10.77
N MET A 156 -5.82 0.69 -10.26
CA MET A 156 -4.96 -0.49 -10.10
C MET A 156 -4.52 -0.56 -8.63
N PRO A 157 -5.36 -1.16 -7.74
CA PRO A 157 -5.07 -1.23 -6.31
C PRO A 157 -3.74 -1.94 -6.00
N SER A 158 -3.39 -2.96 -6.79
CA SER A 158 -2.13 -3.72 -6.66
C SER A 158 -0.87 -2.85 -6.80
N ALA A 159 -0.97 -1.69 -7.46
CA ALA A 159 0.11 -0.74 -7.61
C ALA A 159 -0.15 0.59 -6.88
N ASN A 160 -1.19 0.66 -6.03
CA ASN A 160 -1.68 1.89 -5.40
C ASN A 160 -1.86 3.04 -6.43
N LEU A 161 -2.32 2.69 -7.62
CA LEU A 161 -2.37 3.62 -8.75
C LEU A 161 -3.82 3.99 -9.05
N LEU A 162 -4.10 5.29 -8.98
CA LEU A 162 -5.34 5.89 -9.43
C LEU A 162 -5.03 6.92 -10.52
N LEU A 163 -5.62 6.75 -11.70
CA LEU A 163 -5.50 7.68 -12.81
C LEU A 163 -6.84 8.33 -13.10
N GLN A 164 -6.82 9.54 -13.63
CA GLN A 164 -8.02 10.20 -14.14
C GLN A 164 -7.79 10.74 -15.54
N THR A 165 -8.67 10.37 -16.47
CA THR A 165 -8.64 10.80 -17.87
C THR A 165 -9.68 11.84 -18.21
N VAL A 166 -10.83 11.86 -17.53
CA VAL A 166 -11.95 12.79 -17.78
C VAL A 166 -12.38 13.41 -16.44
N PRO A 167 -12.57 14.74 -16.36
CA PRO A 167 -13.03 15.38 -15.12
C PRO A 167 -14.48 15.00 -14.81
N LEU A 168 -14.84 14.88 -13.54
CA LEU A 168 -16.11 14.33 -13.09
C LEU A 168 -17.33 15.15 -13.51
N ASN A 169 -17.17 16.45 -13.80
CA ASN A 169 -18.23 17.32 -14.33
C ASN A 169 -18.45 17.20 -15.85
N ARG A 170 -17.80 16.24 -16.52
CA ARG A 170 -17.97 15.89 -17.93
C ARG A 170 -18.25 14.41 -18.04
N SER A 171 -19.08 13.98 -18.99
CA SER A 171 -19.40 12.55 -19.16
C SER A 171 -18.26 11.79 -19.85
N ALA A 172 -17.86 10.64 -19.32
CA ALA A 172 -16.94 9.70 -19.98
C ALA A 172 -17.63 8.79 -21.02
N TYR A 173 -16.93 7.77 -21.52
CA TYR A 173 -17.32 7.04 -22.75
C TYR A 173 -17.35 5.51 -22.64
N ALA A 174 -17.12 4.91 -21.45
CA ALA A 174 -16.92 3.47 -21.30
C ALA A 174 -18.21 2.63 -21.38
N LEU A 175 -19.39 3.26 -21.36
CA LEU A 175 -20.66 2.56 -21.55
C LEU A 175 -21.12 2.59 -23.01
N ALA A 176 -21.72 1.49 -23.48
CA ALA A 176 -22.45 1.52 -24.74
C ALA A 176 -23.75 2.34 -24.57
N ARG A 177 -24.17 2.98 -25.67
CA ARG A 177 -25.40 3.78 -25.75
C ARG A 177 -26.42 3.11 -26.70
N PRO A 178 -27.08 2.02 -26.27
CA PRO A 178 -28.09 1.36 -27.09
C PRO A 178 -29.36 2.21 -27.18
N GLY A 179 -29.82 2.48 -28.41
CA GLY A 179 -31.06 3.23 -28.67
C GLY A 179 -31.00 4.69 -28.22
N ALA A 180 -32.11 5.20 -27.66
CA ALA A 180 -32.24 6.59 -27.25
C ALA A 180 -31.63 6.91 -25.88
N LEU A 181 -31.41 5.91 -25.02
CA LEU A 181 -30.98 6.09 -23.64
C LEU A 181 -29.56 6.67 -23.55
N HIS A 182 -29.33 7.59 -22.63
CA HIS A 182 -28.06 8.31 -22.49
C HIS A 182 -27.18 7.73 -21.36
N THR A 183 -26.89 6.42 -21.41
CA THR A 183 -26.16 5.66 -20.36
C THR A 183 -24.94 6.41 -19.78
N ASN A 184 -24.03 6.91 -20.61
CA ASN A 184 -22.86 7.70 -20.16
C ASN A 184 -23.22 9.08 -19.59
N ARG A 185 -24.20 9.77 -20.18
CA ARG A 185 -24.45 11.21 -19.94
C ARG A 185 -25.42 11.46 -18.80
N MET A 186 -26.07 10.45 -18.25
CA MET A 186 -26.93 10.60 -17.09
C MET A 186 -26.07 10.55 -15.81
N HIS A 187 -25.19 11.53 -15.60
CA HIS A 187 -24.29 11.64 -14.44
C HIS A 187 -23.64 10.32 -13.96
N ALA A 188 -23.17 9.52 -14.92
CA ALA A 188 -22.54 8.22 -14.65
C ALA A 188 -21.02 8.35 -14.56
N VAL A 189 -20.51 8.41 -13.33
CA VAL A 189 -19.08 8.29 -13.05
C VAL A 189 -18.68 6.84 -13.31
N GLN A 190 -17.58 6.66 -14.03
CA GLN A 190 -17.15 5.37 -14.58
C GLN A 190 -15.70 5.13 -14.18
N VAL A 191 -15.42 3.95 -13.64
CA VAL A 191 -14.06 3.51 -13.29
C VAL A 191 -13.75 2.18 -13.95
N GLU A 192 -12.57 2.07 -14.56
CA GLU A 192 -12.00 0.79 -14.98
C GLU A 192 -11.06 0.26 -13.89
N LEU A 193 -11.46 -0.83 -13.22
CA LEU A 193 -10.63 -1.53 -12.24
C LEU A 193 -9.78 -2.58 -12.94
N TRP A 194 -8.46 -2.53 -12.77
CA TRP A 194 -7.60 -3.60 -13.25
C TRP A 194 -7.91 -4.91 -12.52
N GLY A 195 -8.19 -5.94 -13.31
CA GLY A 195 -8.40 -7.31 -12.86
C GLY A 195 -9.51 -8.01 -13.63
N PHE A 196 -9.70 -9.30 -13.36
CA PHE A 196 -10.64 -10.13 -14.10
C PHE A 196 -11.99 -10.19 -13.40
N ALA A 197 -13.09 -9.94 -14.13
CA ALA A 197 -14.46 -9.99 -13.58
C ALA A 197 -14.72 -11.34 -12.88
N ALA A 198 -14.18 -12.43 -13.44
CA ALA A 198 -14.28 -13.78 -12.87
C ALA A 198 -13.62 -13.96 -11.52
N SER A 199 -12.70 -13.07 -11.13
CA SER A 199 -11.98 -13.16 -9.86
C SER A 199 -12.41 -12.12 -8.84
N MET A 200 -13.31 -11.20 -9.20
CA MET A 200 -13.64 -10.07 -8.32
C MET A 200 -14.39 -10.46 -7.03
N HIS A 201 -15.02 -11.64 -7.00
CA HIS A 201 -15.58 -12.21 -5.77
C HIS A 201 -14.51 -12.68 -4.75
N ARG A 202 -13.23 -12.70 -5.15
CA ARG A 202 -12.10 -13.15 -4.33
C ARG A 202 -11.16 -12.01 -3.94
N VAL A 203 -11.49 -10.76 -4.26
CA VAL A 203 -10.64 -9.63 -3.88
C VAL A 203 -10.56 -9.54 -2.36
N THR A 204 -9.39 -9.17 -1.86
CA THR A 204 -9.16 -9.09 -0.42
C THR A 204 -9.89 -7.89 0.18
N PRO A 205 -10.17 -7.91 1.49
CA PRO A 205 -10.69 -6.74 2.20
C PRO A 205 -9.86 -5.47 1.98
N ASP A 206 -8.52 -5.58 1.87
CA ASP A 206 -7.65 -4.42 1.60
C ASP A 206 -7.88 -3.80 0.23
N VAL A 207 -8.18 -4.59 -0.79
CA VAL A 207 -8.57 -4.07 -2.11
C VAL A 207 -9.93 -3.36 -2.01
N LEU A 208 -10.90 -3.94 -1.30
CA LEU A 208 -12.20 -3.30 -1.06
C LEU A 208 -12.03 -1.99 -0.27
N HIS A 209 -11.13 -1.97 0.72
CA HIS A 209 -10.80 -0.79 1.51
C HIS A 209 -10.13 0.29 0.68
N TRP A 210 -9.17 -0.08 -0.16
CA TRP A 210 -8.52 0.83 -1.09
C TRP A 210 -9.54 1.45 -2.05
N LEU A 211 -10.44 0.65 -2.63
CA LEU A 211 -11.50 1.14 -3.51
C LEU A 211 -12.49 2.05 -2.78
N ALA A 212 -12.72 1.83 -1.48
CA ALA A 212 -13.54 2.71 -0.68
C ALA A 212 -12.84 4.05 -0.40
N ASP A 213 -11.61 4.00 0.12
CA ASP A 213 -10.93 5.15 0.71
C ASP A 213 -10.21 6.03 -0.34
N ARG A 214 -9.61 5.40 -1.36
CA ARG A 214 -8.83 6.10 -2.39
C ARG A 214 -9.65 6.47 -3.62
N LEU A 215 -10.78 5.80 -3.84
CA LEU A 215 -11.58 5.96 -5.05
C LEU A 215 -12.99 6.46 -4.73
N LEU A 216 -13.83 5.66 -4.07
CA LEU A 216 -15.27 5.96 -3.97
C LEU A 216 -15.56 7.13 -3.02
N ALA A 217 -14.91 7.20 -1.86
CA ALA A 217 -15.11 8.29 -0.91
C ALA A 217 -14.65 9.66 -1.45
N PRO A 218 -13.45 9.80 -2.06
CA PRO A 218 -13.05 11.04 -2.72
C PRO A 218 -14.02 11.48 -3.83
N VAL A 219 -14.55 10.55 -4.62
CA VAL A 219 -15.56 10.85 -5.64
C VAL A 219 -16.85 11.35 -4.99
N ALA A 220 -17.36 10.66 -3.97
CA ALA A 220 -18.58 11.04 -3.27
C ALA A 220 -18.49 12.37 -2.51
N ARG A 221 -17.29 12.88 -2.23
CA ARG A 221 -17.07 14.26 -1.75
C ARG A 221 -17.23 15.32 -2.83
N LEU A 222 -17.02 14.95 -4.10
CA LEU A 222 -17.07 15.89 -5.24
C LEU A 222 -18.43 15.93 -5.95
N VAL A 223 -19.21 14.85 -5.83
CA VAL A 223 -20.50 14.71 -6.52
C VAL A 223 -21.54 14.10 -5.58
N PRO A 224 -22.84 14.46 -5.70
CA PRO A 224 -23.88 14.04 -4.77
C PRO A 224 -24.33 12.58 -5.03
N LEU A 225 -23.48 11.63 -4.66
CA LEU A 225 -23.67 10.19 -4.79
C LEU A 225 -24.23 9.58 -3.50
N ASP A 226 -25.30 8.79 -3.59
CA ASP A 226 -25.84 8.09 -2.42
C ASP A 226 -25.15 6.74 -2.20
N LEU A 227 -24.29 6.65 -1.18
CA LEU A 227 -23.55 5.45 -0.81
C LEU A 227 -24.39 4.42 -0.04
N SER A 228 -25.64 4.73 0.32
CA SER A 228 -26.58 3.76 0.90
C SER A 228 -27.33 2.95 -0.16
N VAL A 229 -27.36 3.45 -1.40
CA VAL A 229 -28.00 2.78 -2.53
C VAL A 229 -26.95 2.01 -3.32
N VAL A 230 -26.97 0.68 -3.21
CA VAL A 230 -26.02 -0.21 -3.89
C VAL A 230 -26.77 -1.29 -4.64
N ALA A 231 -26.46 -1.48 -5.92
CA ALA A 231 -26.91 -2.64 -6.69
C ALA A 231 -25.96 -3.83 -6.43
N PRO A 232 -26.46 -4.95 -5.85
CA PRO A 232 -25.64 -6.13 -5.60
C PRO A 232 -25.10 -6.71 -6.89
N THR A 233 -23.82 -7.05 -6.91
CA THR A 233 -23.18 -7.60 -8.09
C THR A 233 -23.49 -9.09 -8.26
N GLY A 234 -23.66 -9.53 -9.51
CA GLY A 234 -23.77 -10.93 -9.88
C GLY A 234 -22.48 -11.49 -10.47
N SER A 235 -22.57 -12.69 -11.05
CA SER A 235 -21.44 -13.34 -11.72
C SER A 235 -21.70 -13.48 -13.22
N ARG A 236 -21.14 -14.50 -13.88
CA ARG A 236 -21.23 -14.69 -15.33
C ARG A 236 -22.67 -14.79 -15.85
N GLN A 237 -23.65 -15.16 -15.01
CA GLN A 237 -25.08 -15.14 -15.37
C GLN A 237 -25.57 -13.75 -15.79
N CYS A 238 -24.87 -12.70 -15.38
CA CYS A 238 -25.25 -11.34 -15.73
C CYS A 238 -24.76 -10.89 -17.13
N TYR A 239 -24.17 -11.78 -17.92
CA TYR A 239 -23.75 -11.48 -19.29
C TYR A 239 -24.93 -11.38 -20.25
N GLY A 240 -24.83 -10.47 -21.24
CA GLY A 240 -25.85 -10.27 -22.28
C GLY A 240 -26.82 -9.13 -22.01
N ALA A 241 -27.37 -8.56 -23.09
CA ALA A 241 -28.25 -7.39 -23.01
C ALA A 241 -29.63 -7.67 -22.38
N GLU A 242 -30.08 -8.93 -22.45
CA GLU A 242 -31.37 -9.41 -21.91
C GLU A 242 -31.22 -10.08 -20.54
N SER A 243 -30.06 -9.94 -19.89
CA SER A 243 -29.81 -10.48 -18.56
C SER A 243 -30.77 -9.87 -17.53
N SER A 244 -31.26 -10.68 -16.59
CA SER A 244 -32.10 -10.21 -15.48
C SER A 244 -31.39 -9.28 -14.50
N CYS A 245 -30.05 -9.20 -14.56
CA CYS A 245 -29.28 -8.25 -13.75
C CYS A 245 -29.36 -6.82 -14.30
N ARG A 246 -29.87 -6.62 -15.53
CA ARG A 246 -29.98 -5.31 -16.16
C ARG A 246 -31.13 -4.50 -15.57
N MET A 247 -30.84 -3.25 -15.24
CA MET A 247 -31.87 -2.26 -15.01
C MET A 247 -32.61 -1.99 -16.33
N THR A 248 -33.91 -1.80 -16.23
CA THR A 248 -34.73 -1.15 -17.25
C THR A 248 -34.30 0.32 -17.43
N ALA A 249 -34.71 0.93 -18.55
CA ALA A 249 -34.45 2.36 -18.77
C ALA A 249 -35.04 3.25 -17.65
N ARG A 250 -36.17 2.85 -17.07
CA ARG A 250 -36.82 3.57 -15.96
C ARG A 250 -36.01 3.44 -14.67
N GLU A 251 -35.56 2.24 -14.34
CA GLU A 251 -34.70 2.02 -13.16
C GLU A 251 -33.38 2.79 -13.28
N TRP A 252 -32.74 2.75 -14.47
CA TRP A 252 -31.51 3.52 -14.70
C TRP A 252 -31.70 5.04 -14.60
N ALA A 253 -32.88 5.55 -14.98
CA ALA A 253 -33.19 6.97 -14.84
C ALA A 253 -33.38 7.41 -13.37
N ALA A 254 -33.83 6.49 -12.51
CA ALA A 254 -34.06 6.73 -11.09
C ALA A 254 -32.85 6.37 -10.20
N PHE A 255 -31.94 5.54 -10.69
CA PHE A 255 -30.79 5.05 -9.93
C PHE A 255 -29.80 6.18 -9.60
N HIS A 256 -29.40 6.25 -8.32
CA HIS A 256 -28.61 7.34 -7.77
C HIS A 256 -27.47 6.89 -6.83
N GLY A 257 -26.98 5.66 -7.04
CA GLY A 257 -26.03 5.01 -6.14
C GLY A 257 -24.89 4.28 -6.85
N VAL A 258 -24.40 3.20 -6.25
CA VAL A 258 -23.23 2.44 -6.71
C VAL A 258 -23.65 1.14 -7.39
N CYS A 259 -23.20 0.90 -8.63
CA CYS A 259 -23.49 -0.32 -9.36
C CYS A 259 -22.28 -0.82 -10.18
N GLY A 260 -22.36 -2.06 -10.63
CA GLY A 260 -21.48 -2.58 -11.70
C GLY A 260 -22.01 -2.32 -13.11
N HIS A 261 -21.13 -2.41 -14.12
CA HIS A 261 -21.48 -2.34 -15.54
C HIS A 261 -22.56 -3.37 -15.95
N GLN A 262 -22.59 -4.52 -15.27
CA GLN A 262 -23.62 -5.56 -15.39
C GLN A 262 -25.06 -5.10 -15.05
N HIS A 263 -25.26 -3.90 -14.51
CA HIS A 263 -26.60 -3.37 -14.28
C HIS A 263 -27.05 -2.40 -15.37
N VAL A 264 -26.13 -1.94 -16.24
CA VAL A 264 -26.43 -0.85 -17.17
C VAL A 264 -27.27 -1.34 -18.35
N PRO A 265 -28.44 -0.73 -18.62
CA PRO A 265 -29.37 -1.16 -19.68
C PRO A 265 -28.71 -1.31 -21.05
N GLY A 266 -29.09 -2.39 -21.75
CA GLY A 266 -28.71 -2.70 -23.13
C GLY A 266 -27.20 -2.87 -23.40
N ASN A 267 -26.38 -2.87 -22.35
CA ASN A 267 -24.97 -3.26 -22.42
C ASN A 267 -24.86 -4.78 -22.30
N ARG A 268 -23.78 -5.39 -22.79
CA ARG A 268 -23.65 -6.86 -22.87
C ARG A 268 -22.67 -7.46 -21.87
N HIS A 269 -21.95 -6.65 -21.11
CA HIS A 269 -20.87 -7.12 -20.25
C HIS A 269 -21.37 -7.50 -18.86
N TRP A 270 -20.61 -8.29 -18.12
CA TRP A 270 -20.96 -8.76 -16.77
C TRP A 270 -19.97 -8.28 -15.71
N ASP A 271 -19.03 -7.42 -16.10
CA ASP A 271 -18.13 -6.75 -15.17
C ASP A 271 -18.92 -5.86 -14.19
N PRO A 272 -18.41 -5.68 -12.95
CA PRO A 272 -17.13 -6.14 -12.43
C PRO A 272 -17.18 -7.59 -11.92
N GLY A 273 -18.11 -8.43 -12.38
CA GLY A 273 -18.35 -9.74 -11.76
C GLY A 273 -18.77 -9.57 -10.30
N GLY A 274 -18.39 -10.51 -9.43
CA GLY A 274 -18.86 -10.54 -8.04
C GLY A 274 -18.13 -9.59 -7.08
N LEU A 275 -17.70 -8.40 -7.53
CA LEU A 275 -17.06 -7.40 -6.65
C LEU A 275 -18.03 -6.96 -5.55
N ASP A 276 -17.63 -7.01 -4.27
CA ASP A 276 -18.48 -6.59 -3.16
C ASP A 276 -18.61 -5.05 -3.07
N THR A 277 -19.48 -4.50 -3.93
CA THR A 277 -19.79 -3.07 -3.97
C THR A 277 -20.47 -2.57 -2.70
N SER A 278 -21.13 -3.45 -1.96
CA SER A 278 -21.81 -3.11 -0.70
C SER A 278 -20.79 -2.83 0.39
N ALA A 279 -19.78 -3.69 0.54
CA ALA A 279 -18.68 -3.47 1.46
C ALA A 279 -17.89 -2.19 1.14
N ILE A 280 -17.61 -1.94 -0.15
CA ILE A 280 -16.92 -0.74 -0.60
C ILE A 280 -17.73 0.53 -0.25
N ALA A 281 -19.02 0.57 -0.58
CA ALA A 281 -19.88 1.73 -0.33
C ALA A 281 -20.10 1.96 1.17
N ALA A 282 -20.31 0.90 1.96
CA ALA A 282 -20.46 0.97 3.40
C ALA A 282 -19.22 1.58 4.06
N ARG A 283 -18.02 1.15 3.64
CA ARG A 283 -16.77 1.74 4.14
C ARG A 283 -16.58 3.16 3.66
N ALA A 284 -16.81 3.47 2.38
CA ALA A 284 -16.66 4.82 1.85
C ALA A 284 -17.55 5.81 2.63
N ARG A 285 -18.77 5.40 2.97
CA ARG A 285 -19.68 6.16 3.83
C ARG A 285 -19.11 6.34 5.23
N ALA A 286 -18.58 5.28 5.84
CA ALA A 286 -17.93 5.36 7.14
C ALA A 286 -16.72 6.32 7.13
N THR A 287 -15.86 6.26 6.11
CA THR A 287 -14.71 7.15 5.95
C THR A 287 -15.12 8.61 5.80
N ILE A 288 -16.21 8.90 5.08
CA ILE A 288 -16.77 10.26 5.00
C ILE A 288 -17.35 10.71 6.35
N THR A 289 -17.94 9.79 7.12
CA THR A 289 -18.57 10.10 8.42
C THR A 289 -17.55 10.31 9.54
N VAL A 290 -16.44 9.55 9.52
CA VAL A 290 -15.36 9.61 10.54
C VAL A 290 -14.47 10.85 10.39
N GLY A 291 -14.59 11.60 9.28
CA GLY A 291 -14.00 12.94 9.11
C GLY A 291 -14.76 14.08 9.80
N GLY A 292 -15.85 13.80 10.53
CA GLY A 292 -16.55 14.76 11.41
C GLY A 292 -16.26 14.46 12.90
N PRO A 293 -16.40 15.45 13.82
CA PRO A 293 -15.93 15.29 15.18
C PRO A 293 -16.68 14.18 15.93
N THR A 294 -15.89 13.36 16.61
CA THR A 294 -16.32 12.30 17.53
C THR A 294 -17.17 12.89 18.66
N ARG A 295 -18.44 12.47 18.78
CA ARG A 295 -19.19 12.63 20.03
C ARG A 295 -18.69 11.57 21.01
N ARG A 296 -18.02 12.04 22.07
CA ARG A 296 -17.68 11.22 23.24
C ARG A 296 -18.96 10.70 23.88
N GLU A 297 -18.93 9.42 24.24
CA GLU A 297 -19.81 8.84 25.24
C GLU A 297 -19.51 9.44 26.62
N ASP A 298 -20.47 9.30 27.54
CA ASP A 298 -20.57 9.82 28.92
C ASP A 298 -21.33 11.18 29.00
N GLU A 299 -22.47 11.37 29.68
CA GLU A 299 -23.19 10.63 30.72
C GLU A 299 -24.70 10.93 30.62
N ALA A 300 -25.57 9.98 31.01
CA ALA A 300 -26.81 10.30 31.72
C ALA A 300 -27.36 9.03 32.39
N GLN A 301 -26.91 8.80 33.62
CA GLN A 301 -27.53 7.88 34.57
C GLN A 301 -28.20 8.74 35.64
N SER A 302 -29.54 8.80 35.63
CA SER A 302 -30.37 9.18 36.79
C SER A 302 -31.88 9.12 36.46
N ALA A 303 -32.51 8.08 36.99
CA ALA A 303 -33.86 8.03 37.60
C ALA A 303 -35.08 8.56 36.81
N HIS A 304 -36.02 7.65 36.52
CA HIS A 304 -37.30 7.61 37.24
C HIS A 304 -38.07 6.29 37.02
N ASP A 305 -38.83 5.95 38.06
CA ASP A 305 -39.55 4.70 38.36
C ASP A 305 -40.70 4.33 37.39
N GLY A 306 -41.08 3.03 37.42
CA GLY A 306 -41.98 2.30 36.47
C GLY A 306 -43.49 2.60 36.54
N PRO A 307 -44.44 1.64 36.34
CA PRO A 307 -44.33 0.16 36.20
C PRO A 307 -45.16 -0.50 35.06
N GLY A 308 -44.91 -1.80 34.79
CA GLY A 308 -45.97 -2.84 34.73
C GLY A 308 -46.59 -3.28 33.38
N PHE A 309 -46.91 -4.59 33.35
CA PHE A 309 -47.71 -5.43 32.40
C PHE A 309 -46.92 -6.04 31.22
N ALA A 310 -46.62 -7.35 31.11
CA ALA A 310 -47.43 -8.61 31.11
C ALA A 310 -48.51 -8.60 29.99
N ALA A 311 -48.75 -9.60 29.13
CA ALA A 311 -48.31 -10.99 28.92
C ALA A 311 -48.80 -11.49 27.53
N GLU A 312 -48.53 -12.77 27.19
CA GLU A 312 -49.26 -13.69 26.27
C GLU A 312 -48.98 -13.56 24.74
N GLN A 313 -48.49 -14.58 24.00
CA GLN A 313 -48.89 -15.99 23.70
C GLN A 313 -49.86 -16.15 22.52
N ASP A 314 -49.47 -17.04 21.59
CA ASP A 314 -50.23 -17.98 20.71
C ASP A 314 -49.41 -18.19 19.40
N GLU A 315 -48.83 -19.38 19.10
CA GLU A 315 -49.45 -20.65 18.65
C GLU A 315 -50.46 -20.44 17.50
N SER A 316 -50.56 -21.20 16.41
CA SER A 316 -49.93 -22.39 15.82
C SER A 316 -50.48 -22.46 14.38
N ASP A 317 -49.88 -23.26 13.48
CA ASP A 317 -50.60 -24.30 12.71
C ASP A 317 -49.74 -24.85 11.56
N GLU A 318 -49.44 -26.15 11.70
CA GLU A 318 -48.97 -27.08 10.68
C GLU A 318 -50.12 -27.63 9.82
N ALA A 319 -49.81 -28.07 8.59
CA ALA A 319 -50.27 -29.31 7.91
C ALA A 319 -49.90 -29.18 6.41
N THR A 320 -48.86 -29.80 5.83
CA THR A 320 -48.50 -31.22 5.59
C THR A 320 -49.38 -31.95 4.56
N LEU A 321 -48.68 -32.66 3.65
CA LEU A 321 -49.05 -33.81 2.77
C LEU A 321 -49.51 -33.48 1.34
N LEU A 322 -49.12 -34.15 0.24
CA LEU A 322 -48.17 -35.24 -0.11
C LEU A 322 -48.07 -35.34 -1.65
N THR A 323 -46.89 -35.76 -2.14
CA THR A 323 -46.57 -36.63 -3.31
C THR A 323 -47.17 -36.41 -4.71
N GLU A 324 -46.31 -36.35 -5.74
CA GLU A 324 -45.98 -37.50 -6.60
C GLU A 324 -44.74 -37.23 -7.49
N ASP A 325 -44.12 -38.32 -7.92
CA ASP A 325 -42.73 -38.56 -8.32
C ASP A 325 -42.57 -38.62 -9.87
N GLU A 326 -41.36 -38.95 -10.33
CA GLU A 326 -40.83 -39.12 -11.70
C GLU A 326 -39.96 -37.92 -12.18
N GLY A 327 -38.64 -38.01 -12.38
CA GLY A 327 -37.69 -39.11 -12.41
C GLY A 327 -36.54 -38.75 -13.37
N CYS A 328 -35.31 -39.21 -13.06
CA CYS A 328 -34.06 -39.15 -13.85
C CYS A 328 -33.24 -37.84 -13.69
N GLY A 329 -32.00 -37.82 -13.20
CA GLY A 329 -31.02 -38.85 -12.87
C GLY A 329 -29.62 -38.21 -12.92
N CYS A 330 -28.71 -38.65 -12.04
CA CYS A 330 -27.31 -38.25 -11.79
C CYS A 330 -27.13 -37.21 -10.66
N GLY A 331 -26.38 -37.43 -9.57
CA GLY A 331 -25.55 -38.55 -9.11
C GLY A 331 -24.57 -37.97 -8.08
N GLY A 332 -24.63 -38.44 -6.82
CA GLY A 332 -23.57 -38.26 -5.81
C GLY A 332 -23.59 -36.97 -4.99
N HIS A 333 -24.46 -36.90 -3.98
CA HIS A 333 -24.15 -36.20 -2.73
C HIS A 333 -23.36 -37.18 -1.86
N GLU A 334 -22.10 -36.87 -1.55
CA GLU A 334 -21.49 -37.27 -0.28
C GLU A 334 -21.18 -36.02 0.53
N SER A 335 -21.32 -36.22 1.83
CA SER A 335 -21.39 -35.27 2.94
C SER A 335 -20.30 -34.21 2.99
N VAL A 336 -20.71 -33.06 3.51
CA VAL A 336 -19.84 -32.01 4.03
C VAL A 336 -19.08 -32.56 5.24
N GLU A 337 -17.93 -33.19 5.01
CA GLU A 337 -16.95 -33.45 6.06
C GLU A 337 -16.10 -32.19 6.27
N ALA A 338 -16.01 -31.79 7.54
CA ALA A 338 -15.15 -30.73 8.01
C ALA A 338 -13.70 -30.99 7.60
N TRP A 339 -13.11 -30.05 6.88
CA TRP A 339 -11.69 -30.08 6.53
C TRP A 339 -10.83 -29.75 7.76
N THR A 340 -10.69 -30.74 8.63
CA THR A 340 -9.42 -31.05 9.28
C THR A 340 -8.60 -31.90 8.32
N GLU A 341 -7.86 -31.30 7.39
CA GLU A 341 -6.77 -31.99 6.71
C GLU A 341 -5.41 -31.51 7.25
N GLN A 342 -4.89 -32.37 8.12
CA GLN A 342 -3.54 -32.93 8.04
C GLN A 342 -2.45 -31.95 7.59
N PHE A 343 -1.99 -31.17 8.58
CA PHE A 343 -0.57 -30.88 8.69
C PHE A 343 0.20 -32.19 8.48
N ALA A 344 1.01 -32.24 7.43
CA ALA A 344 2.17 -33.12 7.41
C ALA A 344 2.86 -33.02 8.77
N PRO A 345 3.39 -34.13 9.33
CA PRO A 345 4.05 -34.10 10.62
C PRO A 345 5.05 -32.94 10.64
N PRO A 346 5.17 -32.21 11.77
CA PRO A 346 6.08 -31.08 11.86
C PRO A 346 7.42 -31.51 11.29
N ALA A 347 7.95 -30.73 10.35
CA ALA A 347 9.33 -30.89 9.92
C ALA A 347 10.19 -31.08 11.19
N PRO A 348 11.12 -32.04 11.18
CA PRO A 348 11.85 -32.41 12.39
C PRO A 348 12.41 -31.15 13.07
N PRO A 349 12.44 -31.12 14.42
CA PRO A 349 12.97 -29.97 15.15
C PRO A 349 14.34 -29.61 14.59
N LEU A 350 14.62 -28.30 14.49
CA LEU A 350 15.87 -27.68 14.03
C LEU A 350 17.10 -28.28 14.74
N SER A 351 17.51 -29.47 14.34
CA SER A 351 18.76 -30.11 14.75
C SER A 351 19.69 -30.00 13.55
N SER A 352 20.83 -29.37 13.78
CA SER A 352 22.00 -29.35 12.90
C SER A 352 22.10 -30.64 12.08
N LEU A 353 21.76 -30.58 10.79
CA LEU A 353 22.01 -31.70 9.90
C LEU A 353 23.53 -31.87 9.83
N PRO A 354 24.09 -33.01 10.27
CA PRO A 354 25.50 -33.29 10.08
C PRO A 354 25.71 -33.57 8.60
N LEU A 355 26.35 -32.63 7.89
CA LEU A 355 26.81 -32.84 6.53
C LEU A 355 27.97 -33.85 6.52
N THR A 356 27.68 -35.12 6.23
CA THR A 356 28.70 -36.03 5.71
C THR A 356 28.19 -36.86 4.53
N LYS A 357 28.99 -36.86 3.45
CA LYS A 357 29.07 -37.85 2.35
C LYS A 357 27.90 -38.06 1.37
N ALA A 358 26.85 -37.25 1.39
CA ALA A 358 25.93 -37.22 0.24
C ALA A 358 26.63 -36.57 -0.98
N PRO A 359 26.43 -37.07 -2.22
CA PRO A 359 26.85 -36.34 -3.40
C PRO A 359 26.21 -34.95 -3.41
N PRO A 360 26.90 -33.93 -3.95
CA PRO A 360 26.37 -32.58 -3.98
C PRO A 360 25.01 -32.58 -4.70
N PRO A 361 23.99 -31.89 -4.16
CA PRO A 361 22.69 -31.79 -4.81
C PRO A 361 22.85 -31.26 -6.24
N ALA A 362 21.98 -31.73 -7.15
CA ALA A 362 21.97 -31.24 -8.52
C ALA A 362 21.83 -29.71 -8.54
N PRO A 363 22.47 -29.01 -9.51
CA PRO A 363 22.34 -27.58 -9.65
C PRO A 363 20.87 -27.17 -9.92
N PRO A 364 20.53 -25.88 -9.71
CA PRO A 364 19.19 -25.35 -9.95
C PRO A 364 18.60 -25.76 -11.30
N SER A 365 17.31 -26.04 -11.33
CA SER A 365 16.54 -26.28 -12.55
C SER A 365 15.40 -25.25 -12.70
N PRO A 366 15.26 -24.59 -13.86
CA PRO A 366 16.23 -24.55 -14.97
C PRO A 366 17.55 -23.90 -14.54
N ALA A 367 18.63 -24.20 -15.26
CA ALA A 367 19.93 -23.58 -15.00
C ALA A 367 19.83 -22.05 -15.14
N LEU A 368 20.41 -21.33 -14.18
CA LEU A 368 20.45 -19.88 -14.21
C LEU A 368 21.47 -19.44 -15.27
N THR A 369 21.08 -18.54 -16.16
CA THR A 369 21.88 -18.13 -17.33
C THR A 369 22.83 -16.96 -17.04
N GLN A 370 22.59 -16.21 -15.97
CA GLN A 370 23.39 -15.06 -15.54
C GLN A 370 23.10 -14.75 -14.05
N PRO A 371 24.02 -14.08 -13.32
CA PRO A 371 23.68 -13.51 -12.03
C PRO A 371 22.60 -12.45 -12.27
N PHE A 372 21.39 -12.67 -11.77
CA PHE A 372 20.26 -11.81 -12.09
C PHE A 372 20.42 -10.43 -11.45
N THR A 373 20.30 -9.38 -12.26
CA THR A 373 20.23 -7.99 -11.83
C THR A 373 18.79 -7.65 -11.49
N VAL A 374 18.24 -8.17 -10.38
CA VAL A 374 17.05 -7.49 -9.82
C VAL A 374 17.53 -6.11 -9.36
N SER A 375 16.94 -5.04 -9.87
CA SER A 375 16.89 -3.78 -9.13
C SER A 375 16.23 -4.09 -7.80
N ARG A 376 16.95 -4.04 -6.67
CA ARG A 376 16.42 -4.30 -5.33
C ARG A 376 15.02 -3.70 -5.19
N PRO A 377 13.95 -4.50 -5.32
CA PRO A 377 12.63 -3.95 -5.64
C PRO A 377 11.93 -3.29 -4.45
N CYS A 378 12.55 -3.38 -3.27
CA CYS A 378 12.22 -2.70 -2.06
C CYS A 378 13.53 -2.56 -1.29
N CYS A 379 13.97 -1.34 -1.04
CA CYS A 379 15.17 -1.08 -0.22
C CYS A 379 14.80 -0.28 1.03
N MET A 380 13.54 0.10 1.19
CA MET A 380 13.20 1.20 2.07
C MET A 380 12.19 0.76 3.09
N LEU A 381 12.64 0.66 4.35
CA LEU A 381 11.80 0.55 5.54
C LEU A 381 10.85 1.73 5.62
N SER A 382 9.73 1.64 4.90
CA SER A 382 8.75 2.70 4.71
C SER A 382 7.35 2.11 4.60
N SER A 383 6.33 2.92 4.90
CA SER A 383 4.92 2.48 4.96
C SER A 383 4.40 1.85 3.66
N GLY A 384 4.91 2.27 2.50
CA GLY A 384 4.54 1.74 1.18
C GLY A 384 5.14 0.36 0.89
N SER A 385 6.26 0.01 1.52
CA SER A 385 6.95 -1.27 1.35
C SER A 385 6.36 -2.38 2.24
N LEU A 386 5.55 -2.03 3.23
CA LEU A 386 5.08 -2.99 4.23
C LEU A 386 4.10 -4.00 3.64
N ARG A 387 4.30 -5.27 3.99
CA ARG A 387 3.47 -6.43 3.62
C ARG A 387 3.32 -7.35 4.82
N GLY A 388 2.41 -8.30 4.74
CA GLY A 388 2.26 -9.39 5.69
C GLY A 388 2.59 -10.73 5.05
N VAL A 389 2.62 -11.79 5.88
CA VAL A 389 2.79 -13.18 5.43
C VAL A 389 1.71 -13.65 4.43
N THR A 390 0.64 -12.88 4.25
CA THR A 390 -0.43 -13.15 3.29
C THR A 390 -0.30 -12.36 1.97
N SER A 391 0.55 -11.33 1.91
CA SER A 391 0.62 -10.37 0.80
C SER A 391 2.03 -10.12 0.25
N PHE A 392 3.03 -10.84 0.78
CA PHE A 392 4.45 -10.60 0.52
C PHE A 392 4.97 -10.94 -0.90
N GLY A 393 4.09 -11.35 -1.81
CA GLY A 393 4.46 -11.74 -3.17
C GLY A 393 5.21 -13.08 -3.23
N ASN A 394 5.95 -13.28 -4.32
CA ASN A 394 6.59 -14.53 -4.69
C ASN A 394 8.01 -14.26 -5.25
N PHE A 395 8.71 -15.29 -5.71
CA PHE A 395 10.11 -15.19 -6.14
C PHE A 395 10.35 -14.16 -7.25
N ARG A 396 9.34 -13.93 -8.09
CA ARG A 396 9.39 -12.99 -9.23
C ARG A 396 8.54 -11.74 -9.00
N ALA A 397 8.10 -11.48 -7.76
CA ALA A 397 7.31 -10.29 -7.45
C ALA A 397 8.12 -9.02 -7.66
N GLY A 398 7.56 -8.07 -8.42
CA GLY A 398 8.20 -6.78 -8.67
C GLY A 398 8.34 -5.88 -7.44
N GLN A 399 7.61 -6.17 -6.35
CA GLN A 399 7.69 -5.50 -5.04
C GLN A 399 7.26 -6.47 -3.93
N PRO A 400 8.14 -7.38 -3.48
CA PRO A 400 7.81 -8.39 -2.46
C PRO A 400 7.61 -7.77 -1.06
N GLY A 401 8.19 -6.59 -0.83
CA GLY A 401 7.95 -5.78 0.36
C GLY A 401 8.66 -6.27 1.62
N ILE A 402 8.27 -5.71 2.76
CA ILE A 402 8.90 -5.91 4.07
C ILE A 402 7.87 -6.47 5.03
N VAL A 403 8.17 -7.62 5.64
CA VAL A 403 7.30 -8.30 6.60
C VAL A 403 7.91 -8.19 8.00
N TYR A 404 7.11 -7.87 9.02
CA TYR A 404 7.56 -7.98 10.40
C TYR A 404 7.46 -9.42 10.88
N THR A 405 8.43 -9.88 11.66
CA THR A 405 8.45 -11.20 12.26
C THR A 405 8.76 -11.08 13.74
N GLY A 406 8.04 -11.82 14.59
CA GLY A 406 8.26 -11.81 16.04
C GLY A 406 9.69 -12.23 16.41
N ARG A 407 10.32 -13.08 15.60
CA ARG A 407 11.63 -13.70 15.90
C ARG A 407 12.81 -13.20 15.07
N ALA A 408 12.63 -12.49 13.95
CA ALA A 408 13.71 -11.82 13.24
C ALA A 408 13.53 -10.30 13.04
N GLY A 409 12.46 -9.69 13.55
CA GLY A 409 12.20 -8.26 13.32
C GLY A 409 11.68 -8.04 11.90
N PHE A 410 11.95 -6.88 11.31
CA PHE A 410 11.64 -6.65 9.89
C PHE A 410 12.52 -7.50 8.99
N VAL A 411 11.91 -8.04 7.94
CA VAL A 411 12.56 -8.80 6.87
C VAL A 411 12.14 -8.18 5.55
N ASP A 412 13.04 -7.44 4.90
CA ASP A 412 12.92 -7.05 3.50
C ASP A 412 13.09 -8.26 2.58
N LEU A 413 12.04 -8.55 1.80
CA LEU A 413 11.99 -9.72 0.96
C LEU A 413 12.58 -9.49 -0.44
N GLY A 414 12.80 -8.24 -0.84
CA GLY A 414 13.53 -7.91 -2.06
C GLY A 414 15.01 -8.19 -1.87
N HIS A 415 15.57 -7.77 -0.74
CA HIS A 415 16.92 -8.14 -0.32
C HIS A 415 17.05 -9.67 -0.21
N LEU A 416 16.10 -10.31 0.47
CA LEU A 416 16.08 -11.76 0.64
C LEU A 416 16.10 -12.48 -0.72
N TRP A 417 15.19 -12.12 -1.64
CA TRP A 417 15.09 -12.79 -2.94
C TRP A 417 16.31 -12.58 -3.82
N GLN A 418 16.89 -11.37 -3.81
CA GLN A 418 18.15 -11.13 -4.52
C GLN A 418 19.24 -12.09 -4.02
N VAL A 419 19.41 -12.20 -2.70
CA VAL A 419 20.43 -13.08 -2.13
C VAL A 419 20.13 -14.56 -2.38
N VAL A 420 18.85 -14.96 -2.45
CA VAL A 420 18.48 -16.34 -2.83
C VAL A 420 19.01 -16.67 -4.23
N GLU A 421 18.80 -15.77 -5.20
CA GLU A 421 19.22 -15.98 -6.59
C GLU A 421 20.75 -15.93 -6.75
N VAL A 422 21.43 -14.97 -6.11
CA VAL A 422 22.91 -14.88 -6.12
C VAL A 422 23.53 -16.14 -5.50
N THR A 423 22.97 -16.65 -4.40
CA THR A 423 23.43 -17.89 -3.77
C THR A 423 23.30 -19.08 -4.72
N ALA A 424 22.15 -19.21 -5.39
CA ALA A 424 21.91 -20.31 -6.33
C ALA A 424 22.83 -20.26 -7.55
N PHE A 425 23.05 -19.06 -8.10
CA PHE A 425 23.96 -18.86 -9.21
C PHE A 425 25.43 -19.14 -8.83
N ALA A 426 25.85 -18.69 -7.64
CA ALA A 426 27.18 -18.98 -7.11
C ALA A 426 27.38 -20.50 -6.95
N TYR A 427 26.39 -21.20 -6.37
CA TYR A 427 26.42 -22.65 -6.25
C TYR A 427 26.56 -23.35 -7.61
N GLN A 428 25.77 -22.94 -8.61
CA GLN A 428 25.85 -23.50 -9.96
C GLN A 428 27.25 -23.31 -10.58
N THR A 429 27.86 -22.14 -10.39
CA THR A 429 29.21 -21.83 -10.91
C THR A 429 30.28 -22.69 -10.23
N ILE A 430 30.23 -22.79 -8.89
CA ILE A 430 31.13 -23.63 -8.10
C ILE A 430 30.97 -25.11 -8.48
N HIS A 431 29.73 -25.57 -8.62
CA HIS A 431 29.40 -26.93 -9.01
C HIS A 431 29.92 -27.26 -10.42
N ALA A 432 29.72 -26.36 -11.39
CA ALA A 432 30.21 -26.54 -12.76
C ALA A 432 31.75 -26.60 -12.83
N ALA A 433 32.44 -25.87 -11.96
CA ALA A 433 33.90 -25.89 -11.85
C ALA A 433 34.42 -26.98 -10.89
N ASN A 434 33.53 -27.82 -10.34
CA ASN A 434 33.86 -28.84 -9.34
C ASN A 434 34.67 -28.29 -8.15
N GLY A 435 34.34 -27.07 -7.70
CA GLY A 435 35.01 -26.41 -6.57
C GLY A 435 36.48 -26.07 -6.79
N ALA A 436 36.96 -25.98 -8.04
CA ALA A 436 38.37 -25.73 -8.33
C ALA A 436 38.86 -24.36 -7.82
N SER A 437 40.12 -24.30 -7.35
CA SER A 437 40.80 -23.02 -7.10
C SER A 437 40.93 -22.22 -8.39
N GLY A 438 40.85 -20.90 -8.31
CA GLY A 438 40.86 -20.00 -9.45
C GLY A 438 39.50 -19.82 -10.13
N THR A 439 38.47 -20.57 -9.74
CA THR A 439 37.09 -20.34 -10.19
C THR A 439 36.66 -18.92 -9.86
N THR A 440 36.19 -18.18 -10.85
CA THR A 440 35.61 -16.86 -10.68
C THR A 440 34.09 -16.97 -10.72
N VAL A 441 33.43 -16.54 -9.65
CA VAL A 441 31.99 -16.43 -9.52
C VAL A 441 31.60 -14.97 -9.70
N PRO A 442 30.97 -14.60 -10.83
CA PRO A 442 30.42 -13.26 -10.98
C PRO A 442 29.16 -13.10 -10.11
N THR A 443 28.98 -11.93 -9.53
CA THR A 443 27.85 -11.59 -8.66
C THR A 443 27.21 -10.27 -9.10
N SER A 444 26.13 -9.83 -8.44
CA SER A 444 25.46 -8.57 -8.78
C SER A 444 26.35 -7.34 -8.57
N GLU A 445 27.16 -7.34 -7.51
CA GLU A 445 27.96 -6.20 -7.10
C GLU A 445 29.45 -6.36 -7.41
N GLY A 446 29.89 -7.52 -7.91
CA GLY A 446 31.30 -7.75 -8.19
C GLY A 446 31.62 -9.18 -8.62
N SER A 447 32.69 -9.73 -8.04
CA SER A 447 33.09 -11.11 -8.29
C SER A 447 33.87 -11.69 -7.11
N ALA A 448 33.68 -12.98 -6.87
CA ALA A 448 34.49 -13.78 -5.96
C ALA A 448 35.42 -14.71 -6.74
N LYS A 449 36.70 -14.73 -6.41
CA LYS A 449 37.67 -15.67 -6.96
C LYS A 449 38.13 -16.64 -5.88
N LEU A 450 37.87 -17.92 -6.06
CA LEU A 450 38.33 -18.97 -5.15
C LEU A 450 39.87 -18.98 -5.14
N THR A 451 40.46 -18.90 -3.94
CA THR A 451 41.91 -18.97 -3.74
C THR A 451 42.36 -20.35 -3.25
N SER A 452 41.42 -21.17 -2.76
CA SER A 452 41.61 -22.60 -2.50
C SER A 452 40.56 -23.42 -3.24
N ALA A 453 40.81 -24.74 -3.37
CA ALA A 453 39.74 -25.66 -3.77
C ALA A 453 38.71 -25.79 -2.62
N ALA A 454 37.48 -26.09 -2.96
CA ALA A 454 36.38 -26.31 -2.03
C ALA A 454 35.87 -27.76 -2.11
N SER A 455 35.70 -28.40 -0.95
CA SER A 455 35.15 -29.75 -0.91
C SER A 455 33.66 -29.74 -1.27
N GLN A 456 33.14 -30.84 -1.83
CA GLN A 456 31.73 -30.94 -2.25
C GLN A 456 30.74 -30.61 -1.13
N GLY A 457 31.08 -30.97 0.11
CA GLY A 457 30.25 -30.68 1.28
C GLY A 457 30.18 -29.19 1.66
N GLU A 458 31.09 -28.37 1.15
CA GLU A 458 31.16 -26.94 1.45
C GLU A 458 30.57 -26.05 0.33
N TRP A 459 30.20 -26.61 -0.82
CA TRP A 459 29.80 -25.80 -1.98
C TRP A 459 28.60 -24.88 -1.71
N ILE A 460 27.61 -25.36 -0.95
CA ILE A 460 26.45 -24.54 -0.55
C ILE A 460 26.91 -23.42 0.38
N ASP A 461 27.65 -23.74 1.44
CA ASP A 461 28.11 -22.72 2.40
C ASP A 461 29.08 -21.71 1.77
N LEU A 462 29.90 -22.14 0.81
CA LEU A 462 30.76 -21.24 0.05
C LEU A 462 29.93 -20.28 -0.81
N ALA A 463 28.89 -20.78 -1.48
CA ALA A 463 27.97 -19.95 -2.24
C ALA A 463 27.22 -18.95 -1.34
N ARG A 464 26.78 -19.38 -0.15
CA ARG A 464 26.14 -18.50 0.85
C ARG A 464 27.09 -17.39 1.30
N SER A 465 28.36 -17.72 1.58
CA SER A 465 29.35 -16.73 2.03
C SER A 465 29.66 -15.70 0.94
N ILE A 466 29.77 -16.12 -0.31
CA ILE A 466 29.98 -15.22 -1.45
C ILE A 466 28.78 -14.27 -1.60
N ALA A 467 27.55 -14.77 -1.47
CA ALA A 467 26.34 -13.96 -1.58
C ALA A 467 26.18 -12.99 -0.39
N ASP A 468 26.56 -13.39 0.83
CA ASP A 468 26.57 -12.53 2.03
C ASP A 468 27.58 -11.37 1.86
N ASP A 469 28.78 -11.64 1.33
CA ASP A 469 29.76 -10.60 1.02
C ASP A 469 29.31 -9.68 -0.13
N ASP A 470 28.66 -10.21 -1.17
CA ASP A 470 28.09 -9.42 -2.27
C ASP A 470 27.06 -8.43 -1.73
N ALA A 471 26.12 -8.91 -0.91
CA ALA A 471 25.09 -8.08 -0.32
C ALA A 471 25.65 -7.05 0.69
N LEU A 472 26.66 -7.43 1.49
CA LEU A 472 27.34 -6.48 2.39
C LEU A 472 28.11 -5.41 1.60
N SER A 473 28.72 -5.77 0.46
CA SER A 473 29.43 -4.82 -0.38
C SER A 473 28.50 -3.76 -0.98
N HIS A 474 27.25 -4.15 -1.31
CA HIS A 474 26.21 -3.23 -1.71
C HIS A 474 25.95 -2.18 -0.62
N GLU A 475 25.73 -2.60 0.63
CA GLU A 475 25.45 -1.67 1.73
C GLU A 475 26.59 -0.65 1.92
N ILE A 476 27.83 -1.12 1.76
CA ILE A 476 29.02 -0.26 1.85
C ILE A 476 29.05 0.77 0.71
N ASP A 477 28.76 0.35 -0.52
CA ASP A 477 28.83 1.21 -1.70
C ASP A 477 27.69 2.24 -1.73
N THR A 478 26.47 1.81 -1.42
CA THR A 478 25.28 2.64 -1.53
C THR A 478 25.13 3.64 -0.39
N TYR A 479 25.90 3.51 0.69
CA TYR A 479 25.90 4.49 1.78
C TYR A 479 26.19 5.92 1.31
N ALA A 480 27.06 6.11 0.31
CA ALA A 480 27.38 7.43 -0.21
C ALA A 480 26.38 7.93 -1.28
N GLY A 481 25.49 7.06 -1.77
CA GLY A 481 24.55 7.37 -2.84
C GLY A 481 23.31 8.10 -2.34
N MET A 482 22.86 9.13 -3.06
CA MET A 482 21.73 9.99 -2.67
C MET A 482 20.44 9.68 -3.44
N THR A 483 20.28 8.43 -3.88
CA THR A 483 19.10 7.93 -4.59
C THR A 483 18.18 7.13 -3.65
N PRO A 484 16.89 6.97 -3.97
CA PRO A 484 16.02 6.06 -3.23
C PRO A 484 16.64 4.66 -3.13
N GLY A 485 16.70 4.10 -1.94
CA GLY A 485 17.31 2.80 -1.70
C GLY A 485 18.83 2.80 -1.59
N ALA A 486 19.46 3.98 -1.54
CA ALA A 486 20.89 4.13 -1.28
C ALA A 486 21.14 4.60 0.17
N HIS A 487 21.61 5.82 0.41
CA HIS A 487 21.93 6.29 1.76
C HIS A 487 20.76 6.19 2.76
N ASN A 488 19.52 6.35 2.29
CA ASN A 488 18.30 6.24 3.09
C ASN A 488 17.85 4.78 3.36
N SER A 489 18.66 3.82 2.94
CA SER A 489 18.44 2.37 3.07
C SER A 489 19.66 1.67 3.61
N SER A 490 20.87 2.00 3.14
CA SER A 490 22.12 1.31 3.47
C SER A 490 22.26 0.95 4.96
N PHE A 491 22.45 -0.32 5.29
CA PHE A 491 22.47 -0.79 6.68
C PHE A 491 21.21 -0.46 7.48
N SER A 492 20.02 -0.43 6.86
CA SER A 492 18.75 -0.36 7.58
C SER A 492 18.63 -1.54 8.54
N PRO A 493 17.86 -1.41 9.63
CA PRO A 493 17.75 -2.44 10.66
C PRO A 493 17.48 -3.86 10.16
N GLU A 494 16.79 -4.00 9.03
CA GLU A 494 16.42 -5.25 8.37
C GLU A 494 17.45 -5.78 7.35
N ASP A 495 18.36 -4.96 6.81
CA ASP A 495 19.11 -5.31 5.61
C ASP A 495 19.99 -6.54 5.80
N LEU A 496 20.91 -6.49 6.76
CA LEU A 496 21.89 -7.55 6.97
C LEU A 496 21.23 -8.88 7.37
N ILE A 497 20.10 -8.80 8.08
CA ILE A 497 19.37 -10.01 8.46
C ILE A 497 18.59 -10.59 7.27
N SER A 498 17.94 -9.76 6.46
CA SER A 498 17.28 -10.18 5.23
C SER A 498 18.24 -10.85 4.26
N ASN A 499 19.42 -10.24 4.07
CA ASN A 499 20.47 -10.78 3.21
C ASN A 499 20.84 -12.20 3.67
N TYR A 500 21.15 -12.36 4.96
CA TYR A 500 21.51 -13.66 5.51
C TYR A 500 20.39 -14.70 5.43
N LEU A 501 19.16 -14.31 5.74
CA LEU A 501 17.98 -15.18 5.62
C LEU A 501 17.78 -15.64 4.15
N GLY A 502 18.12 -14.81 3.17
CA GLY A 502 18.16 -15.21 1.77
C GLY A 502 19.13 -16.35 1.50
N THR A 503 20.33 -16.29 2.09
CA THR A 503 21.29 -17.41 2.00
C THR A 503 20.72 -18.70 2.61
N VAL A 504 19.94 -18.59 3.69
CA VAL A 504 19.32 -19.75 4.37
C VAL A 504 18.23 -20.36 3.49
N VAL A 505 17.36 -19.54 2.89
CA VAL A 505 16.31 -20.01 1.97
C VAL A 505 16.92 -20.72 0.77
N ALA A 506 17.93 -20.13 0.12
CA ALA A 506 18.62 -20.77 -1.00
C ALA A 506 19.29 -22.08 -0.60
N ALA A 507 20.01 -22.11 0.53
CA ALA A 507 20.67 -23.32 1.00
C ALA A 507 19.69 -24.48 1.22
N ARG A 508 18.52 -24.21 1.79
CA ARG A 508 17.46 -25.21 1.98
C ARG A 508 16.89 -25.69 0.64
N ALA A 509 16.64 -24.77 -0.30
CA ALA A 509 16.11 -25.12 -1.60
C ALA A 509 17.11 -25.94 -2.45
N LEU A 510 18.39 -25.56 -2.44
CA LEU A 510 19.47 -26.31 -3.09
C LEU A 510 19.63 -27.71 -2.49
N ALA A 511 19.55 -27.85 -1.17
CA ALA A 511 19.66 -29.14 -0.51
C ALA A 511 18.54 -30.12 -0.90
N VAL A 512 17.35 -29.62 -1.21
CA VAL A 512 16.22 -30.43 -1.69
C VAL A 512 16.37 -30.76 -3.18
N GLY A 513 16.80 -29.80 -4.00
CA GLY A 513 16.89 -29.93 -5.46
C GLY A 513 15.54 -29.81 -6.17
N GLY A 514 15.53 -30.01 -7.50
CA GLY A 514 14.33 -29.86 -8.33
C GLY A 514 14.11 -28.43 -8.86
N PRO A 515 12.86 -28.03 -9.15
CA PRO A 515 12.54 -26.69 -9.63
C PRO A 515 12.86 -25.63 -8.57
N PHE A 516 13.95 -24.88 -8.78
CA PHE A 516 14.56 -24.08 -7.71
C PHE A 516 13.65 -22.98 -7.18
N GLU A 517 12.99 -22.21 -8.06
CA GLU A 517 12.13 -21.10 -7.65
C GLU A 517 10.95 -21.58 -6.79
N ALA A 518 10.29 -22.65 -7.22
CA ALA A 518 9.14 -23.21 -6.49
C ALA A 518 9.55 -23.73 -5.11
N GLU A 519 10.72 -24.38 -5.01
CA GLU A 519 11.22 -24.82 -3.72
C GLU A 519 11.69 -23.64 -2.86
N ALA A 520 12.33 -22.61 -3.42
CA ALA A 520 12.71 -21.40 -2.70
C ALA A 520 11.49 -20.67 -2.10
N GLU A 521 10.38 -20.57 -2.84
CA GLU A 521 9.12 -20.02 -2.34
C GLU A 521 8.55 -20.81 -1.17
N LYS A 522 8.58 -22.14 -1.27
CA LYS A 522 8.16 -23.02 -0.18
C LYS A 522 9.05 -22.87 1.05
N GLN A 523 10.37 -22.76 0.86
CA GLN A 523 11.34 -22.57 1.94
C GLN A 523 11.19 -21.20 2.61
N LEU A 524 10.88 -20.13 1.85
CA LEU A 524 10.57 -18.82 2.45
C LEU A 524 9.29 -18.89 3.28
N LYS A 525 8.22 -19.50 2.78
CA LYS A 525 6.97 -19.67 3.55
C LYS A 525 7.22 -20.39 4.87
N ALA A 526 7.95 -21.50 4.83
CA ALA A 526 8.34 -22.23 6.03
C ALA A 526 9.21 -21.39 6.97
N LEU A 527 10.14 -20.60 6.42
CA LEU A 527 10.97 -19.67 7.20
C LEU A 527 10.11 -18.62 7.91
N LEU A 528 9.23 -17.91 7.20
CA LEU A 528 8.38 -16.87 7.78
C LEU A 528 7.46 -17.43 8.87
N VAL A 529 6.89 -18.62 8.68
CA VAL A 529 6.12 -19.30 9.75
C VAL A 529 7.02 -19.58 10.96
N SER A 530 8.23 -20.11 10.76
CA SER A 530 9.15 -20.42 11.87
C SER A 530 9.62 -19.18 12.65
N LEU A 531 9.60 -18.02 12.00
CA LEU A 531 9.99 -16.73 12.55
C LEU A 531 8.82 -15.94 13.15
N ASP A 532 7.62 -16.52 13.19
CA ASP A 532 6.40 -15.84 13.61
C ASP A 532 6.13 -14.58 12.76
N GLY A 533 6.07 -14.78 11.44
CA GLY A 533 5.78 -13.73 10.48
C GLY A 533 4.36 -13.18 10.64
N GLN A 534 4.25 -11.86 10.61
CA GLN A 534 3.05 -11.13 10.97
C GLN A 534 2.17 -10.78 9.75
N SER A 535 0.91 -10.46 10.02
CA SER A 535 -0.02 -9.95 9.00
C SER A 535 0.36 -8.52 8.56
N ASP A 536 -0.25 -8.03 7.47
CA ASP A 536 -0.04 -6.67 6.99
C ASP A 536 -0.33 -5.62 8.07
N ALA A 537 -1.41 -5.81 8.82
CA ALA A 537 -1.82 -4.91 9.89
C ALA A 537 -0.79 -4.90 11.03
N GLU A 538 -0.33 -6.07 11.47
CA GLU A 538 0.67 -6.18 12.54
C GLU A 538 2.05 -5.68 12.09
N THR A 539 2.45 -5.91 10.84
CA THR A 539 3.65 -5.29 10.25
C THR A 539 3.57 -3.77 10.28
N ARG A 540 2.41 -3.18 9.95
CA ARG A 540 2.19 -1.73 10.02
C ARG A 540 2.23 -1.20 11.45
N LYS A 541 1.68 -1.94 12.43
CA LYS A 541 1.79 -1.59 13.86
C LYS A 541 3.23 -1.62 14.33
N ALA A 542 4.00 -2.66 13.98
CA ALA A 542 5.42 -2.74 14.27
C ALA A 542 6.19 -1.55 13.65
N PHE A 543 5.80 -1.10 12.46
CA PHE A 543 6.42 0.05 11.82
C PHE A 543 6.10 1.36 12.54
N ALA A 544 4.86 1.54 13.00
CA ALA A 544 4.48 2.70 13.79
C ALA A 544 5.31 2.83 15.09
N LEU A 545 5.71 1.73 15.71
CA LEU A 545 6.55 1.71 16.92
C LEU A 545 7.98 2.24 16.70
N ILE A 546 8.45 2.28 15.46
CA ILE A 546 9.78 2.75 15.09
C ILE A 546 9.78 4.10 14.38
N SER A 547 8.61 4.63 14.04
CA SER A 547 8.45 5.98 13.50
C SER A 547 9.04 7.01 14.48
N SER A 548 9.81 7.95 13.94
CA SER A 548 10.63 8.93 14.66
C SER A 548 11.77 8.36 15.53
N ARG A 549 11.92 7.02 15.61
CA ARG A 549 13.02 6.34 16.32
C ARG A 549 14.09 5.82 15.37
N TRP A 550 13.72 4.92 14.46
CA TRP A 550 14.63 4.31 13.48
C TRP A 550 14.59 5.08 12.16
N VAL A 551 13.38 5.44 11.76
CA VAL A 551 13.09 6.24 10.58
C VAL A 551 12.34 7.50 10.99
N ASP A 552 12.55 8.61 10.29
CA ASP A 552 11.85 9.87 10.53
C ASP A 552 10.84 10.16 9.43
N THR A 553 9.60 9.79 9.68
CA THR A 553 8.48 10.00 8.77
C THR A 553 7.96 11.44 8.75
N SER A 554 8.49 12.33 9.60
CA SER A 554 8.04 13.72 9.72
C SER A 554 8.81 14.71 8.83
N LEU A 555 9.87 14.25 8.14
CA LEU A 555 10.73 15.12 7.35
C LEU A 555 10.06 15.64 6.07
N THR A 556 10.15 16.94 5.84
CA THR A 556 9.80 17.61 4.59
C THR A 556 10.63 17.07 3.41
N GLY A 557 10.00 16.52 2.36
CA GLY A 557 10.67 15.75 1.29
C GLY A 557 10.84 14.24 1.57
N GLY A 558 10.30 13.76 2.70
CA GLY A 558 10.06 12.36 3.00
C GLY A 558 11.29 11.45 2.95
N ILE A 559 11.07 10.25 2.38
CA ILE A 559 11.99 9.12 2.44
C ILE A 559 13.34 9.40 1.74
N LEU A 560 13.40 10.38 0.84
CA LEU A 560 14.58 10.71 0.04
C LEU A 560 15.60 11.59 0.80
N ARG A 561 15.25 12.06 2.00
CA ARG A 561 16.17 12.83 2.84
C ARG A 561 17.20 11.90 3.49
N PRO A 562 18.48 12.30 3.55
CA PRO A 562 19.50 11.54 4.29
C PRO A 562 19.19 11.34 5.77
N ALA A 563 18.40 12.26 6.33
CA ALA A 563 17.96 12.22 7.71
C ALA A 563 16.79 11.24 7.97
N TYR A 564 16.22 10.63 6.91
CA TYR A 564 15.12 9.68 7.03
C TYR A 564 15.54 8.49 7.89
N LEU A 565 16.58 7.76 7.48
CA LEU A 565 17.09 6.63 8.24
C LEU A 565 18.06 7.13 9.32
N ARG A 566 17.59 7.14 10.56
CA ARG A 566 18.34 7.62 11.73
C ARG A 566 19.15 6.52 12.40
N ARG A 567 18.71 5.27 12.27
CA ARG A 567 19.38 4.13 12.91
C ARG A 567 19.74 3.05 11.91
N ARG A 568 20.90 2.43 12.13
CA ARG A 568 21.53 1.51 11.20
C ARG A 568 22.08 0.30 11.94
N ASN A 569 21.83 -0.88 11.39
CA ASN A 569 22.27 -2.13 11.96
C ASN A 569 23.49 -2.66 11.22
N PHE A 570 24.66 -2.43 11.80
CA PHE A 570 25.93 -2.97 11.30
C PHE A 570 26.22 -4.37 11.83
N ALA A 571 25.31 -4.94 12.62
CA ALA A 571 25.40 -6.29 13.13
C ALA A 571 24.35 -7.16 12.45
N ARG A 572 24.63 -8.44 12.24
CA ARG A 572 23.64 -9.41 11.76
C ARG A 572 22.70 -9.88 12.88
N VAL A 573 22.41 -8.99 13.83
CA VAL A 573 21.55 -9.29 14.99
C VAL A 573 20.19 -8.66 14.72
N PRO A 574 19.09 -9.44 14.73
CA PRO A 574 17.74 -8.90 14.58
C PRO A 574 17.41 -7.79 15.57
N TRP A 575 16.91 -6.66 15.06
CA TRP A 575 16.36 -5.60 15.89
C TRP A 575 14.86 -5.80 16.08
N LYS A 576 14.38 -5.50 17.28
CA LYS A 576 12.98 -5.65 17.71
C LYS A 576 12.37 -4.29 17.98
N THR A 577 11.09 -4.14 17.66
CA THR A 577 10.42 -2.83 17.74
C THR A 577 9.77 -2.59 19.10
N GLY A 578 9.59 -3.65 19.91
CA GLY A 578 8.72 -3.68 21.07
C GLY A 578 7.29 -4.16 20.73
N HIS A 579 7.13 -4.85 19.61
CA HIS A 579 5.84 -5.40 19.17
C HIS A 579 5.40 -6.54 20.09
N PRO A 580 4.10 -6.75 20.34
CA PRO A 580 3.61 -7.84 21.19
C PRO A 580 4.05 -9.25 20.76
N SER A 581 4.40 -9.44 19.49
CA SER A 581 4.91 -10.72 18.98
C SER A 581 6.42 -10.92 19.17
N ASP A 582 7.13 -9.95 19.74
CA ASP A 582 8.58 -10.03 19.91
C ASP A 582 8.96 -11.22 20.79
N ALA A 583 9.79 -12.09 20.22
CA ALA A 583 10.25 -13.31 20.83
C ALA A 583 11.74 -13.55 20.58
N ALA A 584 12.32 -14.48 21.33
CA ALA A 584 13.73 -14.81 21.23
C ALA A 584 14.11 -15.24 19.81
N THR A 585 15.20 -14.65 19.30
CA THR A 585 15.76 -14.99 17.99
C THR A 585 16.32 -16.41 17.99
N PRO A 586 15.87 -17.30 17.08
CA PRO A 586 16.44 -18.63 16.93
C PRO A 586 17.92 -18.58 16.57
N ALA A 587 18.73 -19.50 17.13
CA ALA A 587 20.17 -19.52 16.92
C ALA A 587 20.58 -19.54 15.44
N PHE A 588 19.83 -20.24 14.59
CA PHE A 588 20.13 -20.34 13.15
C PHE A 588 20.09 -18.98 12.43
N VAL A 589 19.35 -17.99 12.95
CA VAL A 589 19.20 -16.65 12.35
C VAL A 589 20.49 -15.84 12.48
N THR A 590 21.36 -16.18 13.43
CA THR A 590 22.62 -15.47 13.68
C THR A 590 23.86 -16.35 13.48
N ALA A 591 23.67 -17.62 13.13
CA ALA A 591 24.74 -18.60 13.02
C ALA A 591 25.80 -18.18 11.98
N PRO A 592 27.11 -18.29 12.30
CA PRO A 592 28.15 -18.00 11.33
C PRO A 592 28.16 -19.03 10.20
N ILE A 593 28.50 -18.59 8.99
CA ILE A 593 28.85 -19.49 7.89
C ILE A 593 30.29 -19.93 8.15
N THR A 594 30.51 -21.24 8.26
CA THR A 594 31.83 -21.79 8.57
C THR A 594 32.41 -22.43 7.31
N LEU A 595 33.62 -22.03 6.92
CA LEU A 595 34.28 -22.49 5.71
C LEU A 595 35.75 -22.81 5.99
N THR A 596 36.26 -23.84 5.33
CA THR A 596 37.70 -24.07 5.18
C THR A 596 38.22 -23.52 3.85
N ALA A 597 37.36 -23.47 2.82
CA ALA A 597 37.69 -22.87 1.55
C ALA A 597 37.83 -21.33 1.65
N THR A 598 38.77 -20.77 0.88
CA THR A 598 39.06 -19.33 0.85
C THR A 598 38.78 -18.75 -0.52
N TYR A 599 38.37 -17.48 -0.54
CA TYR A 599 38.17 -16.69 -1.75
C TYR A 599 38.45 -15.20 -1.49
N ASP A 600 38.82 -14.50 -2.55
CA ASP A 600 38.90 -13.05 -2.58
C ASP A 600 37.62 -12.50 -3.23
N PHE A 601 37.01 -11.48 -2.63
CA PHE A 601 35.88 -10.77 -3.24
C PHE A 601 36.30 -9.35 -3.61
N THR A 602 35.94 -8.93 -4.82
CA THR A 602 36.19 -7.58 -5.36
C THR A 602 34.87 -7.01 -5.87
N HIS A 603 34.47 -5.87 -5.31
CA HIS A 603 33.33 -5.08 -5.76
C HIS A 603 33.62 -4.43 -7.12
N ARG A 604 32.59 -4.17 -7.93
CA ARG A 604 32.67 -3.54 -9.26
C ARG A 604 33.31 -2.15 -9.23
N ASN A 605 33.23 -1.45 -8.10
CA ASN A 605 33.90 -0.16 -7.87
C ASN A 605 35.34 -0.30 -7.33
N GLY A 606 35.92 -1.50 -7.40
CA GLY A 606 37.35 -1.75 -7.21
C GLY A 606 37.81 -1.97 -5.76
N PHE A 607 36.91 -1.97 -4.78
CA PHE A 607 37.29 -2.28 -3.39
C PHE A 607 37.11 -3.76 -3.06
N THR A 608 37.91 -4.27 -2.13
CA THR A 608 37.97 -5.69 -1.79
C THR A 608 37.37 -5.99 -0.43
N ARG A 609 37.06 -7.26 -0.17
CA ARG A 609 36.58 -7.78 1.12
C ARG A 609 37.47 -7.35 2.30
N ALA A 610 38.78 -7.36 2.10
CA ALA A 610 39.75 -6.94 3.11
C ALA A 610 39.55 -5.48 3.56
N GLN A 611 38.93 -4.63 2.73
CA GLN A 611 38.64 -3.24 3.02
C GLN A 611 37.28 -3.03 3.70
N PHE A 612 36.41 -4.04 3.80
CA PHE A 612 35.08 -3.89 4.40
C PHE A 612 35.13 -3.36 5.84
N PRO A 613 35.97 -3.89 6.76
CA PRO A 613 35.98 -3.39 8.14
C PRO A 613 36.34 -1.90 8.23
N ALA A 614 37.33 -1.45 7.44
CA ALA A 614 37.74 -0.04 7.41
C ALA A 614 36.64 0.87 6.86
N ARG A 615 35.94 0.42 5.80
CA ARG A 615 34.83 1.17 5.20
C ARG A 615 33.62 1.25 6.15
N ILE A 616 33.24 0.14 6.79
CA ILE A 616 32.17 0.11 7.79
C ILE A 616 32.52 1.01 8.98
N ALA A 617 33.78 1.03 9.43
CA ALA A 617 34.21 1.92 10.50
C ALA A 617 34.09 3.42 10.11
N ALA A 618 34.41 3.76 8.85
CA ALA A 618 34.21 5.11 8.34
C ALA A 618 32.72 5.49 8.29
N ILE A 619 31.87 4.58 7.80
CA ILE A 619 30.42 4.77 7.76
C ILE A 619 29.87 4.97 9.18
N ARG A 620 30.26 4.13 10.14
CA ARG A 620 29.88 4.27 11.56
C ARG A 620 30.26 5.63 12.14
N THR A 621 31.45 6.12 11.81
CA THR A 621 31.92 7.45 12.25
C THR A 621 31.03 8.56 11.68
N GLN A 622 30.71 8.49 10.39
CA GLN A 622 29.85 9.47 9.71
C GLN A 622 28.41 9.42 10.24
N ALA A 623 27.85 8.22 10.38
CA ALA A 623 26.49 8.01 10.89
C ALA A 623 26.35 8.48 12.34
N LYS A 624 27.35 8.20 13.21
CA LYS A 624 27.36 8.73 14.58
C LYS A 624 27.36 10.25 14.63
N ALA A 625 28.11 10.89 13.73
CA ALA A 625 28.15 12.36 13.63
C ALA A 625 26.82 12.93 13.12
N ALA A 626 26.16 12.25 12.18
CA ALA A 626 24.91 12.71 11.57
C ALA A 626 23.66 12.45 12.44
N TYR A 627 23.61 11.32 13.15
CA TYR A 627 22.39 10.83 13.81
C TYR A 627 22.51 10.65 15.33
N GLY A 628 23.69 10.97 15.89
CA GLY A 628 23.93 10.91 17.32
C GLY A 628 24.39 9.54 17.82
N ALA A 629 24.54 9.43 19.14
CA ALA A 629 25.20 8.28 19.77
C ALA A 629 24.42 6.97 19.69
N SER A 630 23.10 7.02 19.49
CA SER A 630 22.22 5.84 19.42
C SER A 630 21.99 5.32 17.99
N TYR A 631 22.76 5.80 17.01
CA TYR A 631 22.58 5.44 15.60
C TYR A 631 22.69 3.92 15.35
N ASP A 632 23.39 3.16 16.20
CA ASP A 632 23.60 1.71 16.05
C ASP A 632 22.86 0.86 17.10
N GLN A 633 21.79 1.40 17.68
CA GLN A 633 20.97 0.72 18.69
C GLN A 633 19.47 0.69 18.28
N PRO A 634 18.68 -0.31 18.68
CA PRO A 634 17.23 -0.36 18.46
C PRO A 634 16.41 0.61 19.35
#